data_AF-A0A970BCE7-F1
#
_entry.id   AF-A0A970BCE7-F1
#
_cell.length_a   1.000
_cell.length_b   1.000
_cell.length_c   1.000
_cell.angle_alpha   90.00
_cell.angle_beta   90.00
_cell.angle_gamma   90.00
#
_symmetry.space_group_name_H-M   'P 1'
#
loop_
_entity.id
_entity.type
_entity.pdbx_description
1 polymer ?
#
loop_
_entity_poly.entity_id
_entity_poly.type
_entity_poly.pdbx_seq_one_letter_code
_entity_poly.pdbx_strand_id
1 'polypeptide(L)' 'EPAWDKFQDFLKGEVRYSSLEKSFPAEAKVLFAEAERNAKWRYNYYRRLAEI' A
#
# COMPACT_ATOMS: atom_id res chain seq x y z
N GLU A 1 5.71 -14.68 3.71
CA GLU A 1 5.54 -13.44 2.92
C GLU A 1 4.34 -12.64 3.44
N PRO A 2 4.27 -11.31 3.19
CA PRO A 2 3.14 -10.48 3.59
C PRO A 2 1.86 -10.87 2.85
N ALA A 3 0.71 -10.68 3.50
CA ALA A 3 -0.61 -10.84 2.89
C ALA A 3 -0.95 -9.63 2.01
N TRP A 4 -0.39 -9.60 0.78
CA TRP A 4 -0.53 -8.47 -0.15
C TRP A 4 -1.98 -8.24 -0.61
N ASP A 5 -2.79 -9.29 -0.64
CA ASP A 5 -4.23 -9.24 -0.91
C ASP A 5 -4.99 -8.39 0.11
N LYS A 6 -4.49 -8.29 1.36
CA LYS A 6 -5.11 -7.50 2.45
C LYS A 6 -4.54 -6.08 2.57
N PHE A 7 -3.62 -5.68 1.70
CA PHE A 7 -2.93 -4.38 1.82
C PHE A 7 -3.89 -3.21 1.65
N GLN A 8 -4.78 -3.29 0.65
CA GLN A 8 -5.78 -2.25 0.40
C GLN A 8 -6.79 -2.14 1.55
N ASP A 9 -7.22 -3.28 2.11
CA ASP A 9 -8.11 -3.31 3.27
C ASP A 9 -7.45 -2.68 4.50
N PHE A 10 -6.14 -2.91 4.69
CA PHE A 10 -5.37 -2.26 5.74
C PHE A 10 -5.37 -0.74 5.59
N LEU A 11 -5.13 -0.20 4.38
CA LEU A 11 -5.22 1.24 4.14
C LEU A 11 -6.62 1.76 4.50
N LYS A 12 -7.67 1.09 4.02
CA LYS A 12 -9.06 1.49 4.24
C LYS A 12 -9.52 1.40 5.70
N GLY A 13 -8.81 0.64 6.53
CA GLY A 13 -9.05 0.55 7.97
C GLY A 13 -8.73 1.83 8.75
N GLU A 14 -7.98 2.77 8.16
CA GLU A 14 -7.60 4.01 8.82
C GLU A 14 -8.33 5.24 8.26
N VAL A 15 -8.69 6.17 9.15
CA VAL A 15 -9.44 7.39 8.79
C VAL A 15 -8.67 8.26 7.78
N ARG A 16 -7.33 8.30 7.87
CA ARG A 16 -6.50 9.13 6.98
C ARG A 16 -6.61 8.73 5.51
N TYR A 17 -6.76 7.44 5.21
CA TYR A 17 -6.90 6.96 3.84
C TYR A 17 -8.35 7.00 3.38
N SER A 18 -9.29 6.60 4.24
CA SER A 18 -10.72 6.69 3.90
C SER A 18 -11.20 8.13 3.69
N SER A 19 -10.60 9.12 4.36
CA SER A 19 -10.86 10.55 4.11
C SER A 19 -10.42 10.99 2.70
N LEU A 20 -9.24 10.52 2.25
CA LEU A 20 -8.72 10.76 0.90
C LEU A 20 -9.63 10.13 -0.17
N GLU A 21 -10.03 8.88 0.03
CA GLU A 21 -10.93 8.16 -0.90
C GLU A 21 -12.31 8.85 -1.02
N LYS A 22 -12.85 9.37 0.09
CA LYS A 22 -14.11 10.11 0.08
C LYS A 22 -14.01 11.44 -0.68
N SER A 23 -12.88 12.14 -0.53
CA SER A 23 -12.70 13.49 -1.09
C SER A 23 -12.28 13.44 -2.56
N PHE A 24 -11.45 12.45 -2.93
CA PHE A 24 -10.78 12.34 -4.24
C PHE A 24 -10.74 10.87 -4.68
N PRO A 25 -11.87 10.25 -5.05
CA PRO A 25 -11.96 8.80 -5.27
C PRO A 25 -11.10 8.29 -6.43
N ALA A 26 -10.94 9.08 -7.50
CA ALA A 26 -10.14 8.68 -8.65
C ALA A 26 -8.64 8.71 -8.34
N GLU A 27 -8.18 9.79 -7.70
CA GLU A 27 -6.80 10.00 -7.28
C GLU A 27 -6.42 9.01 -6.18
N ALA A 28 -7.32 8.75 -5.22
CA ALA A 28 -7.10 7.77 -4.16
C ALA A 28 -6.84 6.38 -4.73
N LYS A 29 -7.59 5.95 -5.76
CA LYS A 29 -7.36 4.65 -6.41
C LYS A 29 -5.97 4.56 -7.03
N VAL A 30 -5.50 5.63 -7.69
CA VAL A 30 -4.14 5.68 -8.25
C VAL A 30 -3.12 5.61 -7.12
N LEU A 31 -3.22 6.50 -6.13
CA LEU A 31 -2.29 6.60 -5.02
C LEU A 31 -2.21 5.31 -4.18
N PHE A 32 -3.32 4.64 -3.95
CA PHE A 32 -3.33 3.38 -3.20
C PHE A 32 -2.66 2.23 -3.96
N ALA A 33 -2.81 2.18 -5.29
CA ALA A 33 -2.09 1.22 -6.12
C ALA A 33 -0.57 1.51 -6.12
N GLU A 34 -0.18 2.78 -6.17
CA GLU A 34 1.23 3.17 -6.07
C GLU A 34 1.82 2.83 -4.70
N ALA A 35 1.08 3.07 -3.62
CA ALA A 35 1.49 2.74 -2.26
C ALA A 35 1.79 1.25 -2.10
N GLU A 36 0.93 0.38 -2.63
CA GLU A 36 1.14 -1.08 -2.61
C GLU A 36 2.37 -1.50 -3.41
N ARG A 37 2.53 -0.96 -4.63
CA ARG A 37 3.70 -1.23 -5.47
C ARG A 37 5.00 -0.81 -4.77
N ASN A 38 5.00 0.37 -4.14
CA ASN A 38 6.15 0.88 -3.39
C ASN A 38 6.45 0.02 -2.16
N ALA A 39 5.43 -0.46 -1.46
CA ALA A 39 5.58 -1.37 -0.32
C ALA A 39 6.19 -2.71 -0.75
N LYS A 40 5.72 -3.30 -1.87
CA LYS A 40 6.29 -4.52 -2.46
C LYS A 40 7.75 -4.33 -2.85
N TRP A 41 8.06 -3.21 -3.52
CA TRP A 41 9.42 -2.90 -3.92
C TRP A 41 10.35 -2.79 -2.71
N ARG A 42 9.96 -2.04 -1.68
CA ARG A 42 10.73 -1.88 -0.44
C ARG A 42 10.92 -3.20 0.31
N TYR A 43 9.87 -4.02 0.40
CA TYR A 43 9.95 -5.35 1.02
C TYR A 43 10.96 -6.24 0.30
N ASN A 44 10.88 -6.32 -1.03
CA ASN A 44 11.79 -7.13 -1.84
C ASN A 44 13.23 -6.63 -1.73
N TYR A 45 13.44 -5.32 -1.68
CA TYR A 45 14.75 -4.73 -1.46
C TYR A 45 15.34 -5.15 -0.10
N TYR A 46 14.58 -5.01 0.99
CA TYR A 46 15.05 -5.43 2.32
C TYR A 46 15.26 -6.94 2.44
N ARG A 47 14.43 -7.75 1.78
CA ARG A 47 14.67 -9.20 1.69
C ARG A 47 16.02 -9.52 1.06
N ARG A 48 16.35 -8.89 -0.08
CA ARG A 48 17.63 -9.10 -0.75
C ARG A 48 18.80 -8.70 0.15
N LEU A 49 18.68 -7.57 0.87
CA LEU A 49 19.73 -7.14 1.80
C LEU A 49 19.92 -8.08 2.99
N ALA A 50 18.84 -8.74 3.46
CA ALA A 50 18.91 -9.70 4.56
C ALA A 50 19.42 -11.08 4.12
N GLU A 51 19.45 -11.35 2.82
CA GLU A 51 20.03 -12.58 2.23
C GLU A 51 21.54 -12.41 1.92
N ILE A 52 22.12 -11.23 2.18
CA ILE A 52 23.56 -10.93 2.15
C ILE A 52 24.16 -11.21 3.53
#